data_AF-A0A7W7GPH6-F1
#
_entry.id   AF-A0A7W7GPH6-F1
#
_cell.length_a   1.000
_cell.length_b   1.000
_cell.length_c   1.000
_cell.angle_alpha   90.00
_cell.angle_beta   90.00
_cell.angle_gamma   90.00
#
_symmetry.space_group_name_H-M   'P 1'
#
loop_
_entity.id
_entity.type
_entity.pdbx_description
1 polymer ?
#
loop_
_entity_poly.entity_id
_entity_poly.type
_entity_poly.pdbx_seq_one_letter_code
_entity_poly.pdbx_strand_id
1 'polypeptide(L)'
;MTSSVPRSEAGTRVRARRAPKLPVFIGLGLALGALTGLAVAVTLHAGDAPPLDPSTGAPLSVGSTAGMAALVFALAGLVLAALVWIVLDRLSRRSASAYVLEPTDDPNDADVRLSRDEMHQWNDRWGTEPSRKDTHQ
;
A
#
# COMPACT_ATOMS: atom_id res chain seq x y z
N MET A 1 37.89 -12.73 -43.49
CA MET A 1 36.99 -13.46 -42.56
C MET A 1 36.99 -12.71 -41.25
N THR A 2 36.02 -11.82 -41.04
CA THR A 2 35.85 -11.05 -39.80
C THR A 2 34.75 -11.72 -38.99
N SER A 3 35.10 -12.28 -37.84
CA SER A 3 34.16 -12.88 -36.90
C SER A 3 33.29 -11.78 -36.27
N SER A 4 32.00 -11.77 -36.56
CA SER A 4 31.02 -11.00 -35.80
C SER A 4 30.82 -11.69 -34.44
N VAL A 5 31.36 -11.08 -33.39
CA VAL A 5 31.02 -11.42 -32.00
C VAL A 5 29.52 -11.15 -31.82
N PRO A 6 28.70 -12.13 -31.38
CA PRO A 6 27.31 -11.85 -31.03
C PRO A 6 27.31 -10.92 -29.80
N ARG A 7 26.86 -9.69 -30.01
CA ARG A 7 26.63 -8.70 -28.94
C ARG A 7 25.52 -9.27 -28.05
N SER A 8 25.86 -9.69 -26.83
CA SER A 8 24.83 -10.13 -25.89
C SER A 8 24.01 -8.91 -25.47
N GLU A 9 22.82 -8.77 -26.03
CA GLU A 9 21.78 -7.83 -25.60
C GLU A 9 21.31 -8.23 -24.19
N ALA A 10 22.10 -7.84 -23.18
CA ALA A 10 21.74 -8.01 -21.78
C ALA A 10 20.78 -6.87 -21.37
N GLY A 11 19.59 -6.82 -21.98
CA GLY A 11 18.50 -5.95 -21.54
C GLY A 11 18.19 -6.24 -20.07
N THR A 12 18.30 -5.21 -19.23
CA THR A 12 18.08 -5.36 -17.78
C THR A 12 16.58 -5.39 -17.53
N ARG A 13 16.02 -6.57 -17.28
CA ARG A 13 14.59 -6.72 -16.95
C ARG A 13 14.30 -6.12 -15.58
N VAL A 14 13.63 -4.96 -15.54
CA VAL A 14 13.20 -4.31 -14.30
C VAL A 14 11.70 -4.53 -14.10
N ARG A 15 11.36 -5.08 -12.94
CA ARG A 15 9.97 -5.38 -12.58
C ARG A 15 9.39 -4.24 -11.75
N ALA A 16 8.75 -3.27 -12.41
CA ALA A 16 7.99 -2.24 -11.72
C ALA A 16 6.75 -2.85 -11.04
N ARG A 17 6.53 -2.54 -9.76
CA ARG A 17 5.37 -3.03 -9.00
C ARG A 17 4.62 -1.83 -8.43
N ARG A 18 3.33 -1.66 -8.78
CA ARG A 18 2.45 -0.76 -8.03
C ARG A 18 1.97 -1.49 -6.79
N ALA A 19 2.69 -1.33 -5.68
CA ALA A 19 2.25 -1.85 -4.39
C ALA A 19 1.04 -1.04 -3.88
N PRO A 20 -0.08 -1.68 -3.49
CA PRO A 20 -1.17 -1.00 -2.81
C PRO A 20 -0.66 -0.33 -1.53
N LYS A 21 -0.93 0.96 -1.34
CA LYS A 21 -0.41 1.73 -0.20
C LYS A 21 -1.12 1.31 1.09
N LEU A 22 -0.51 0.44 1.89
CA LEU A 22 -1.05 -0.04 3.18
C LEU A 22 -1.53 1.09 4.11
N PRO A 23 -0.80 2.21 4.30
CA PRO A 23 -1.25 3.28 5.20
C PRO A 23 -2.60 3.88 4.82
N VAL A 24 -2.95 3.90 3.53
CA VAL A 24 -4.25 4.41 3.06
C VAL A 24 -5.38 3.51 3.51
N PHE A 25 -5.22 2.19 3.41
CA PHE A 25 -6.23 1.22 3.85
C PHE A 25 -6.42 1.28 5.36
N ILE A 26 -5.32 1.27 6.13
CA ILE A 26 -5.39 1.34 7.59
C ILE A 26 -6.06 2.65 8.04
N GLY A 27 -5.65 3.79 7.49
CA GLY A 27 -6.24 5.09 7.81
C GLY A 27 -7.74 5.14 7.49
N LEU A 28 -8.14 4.63 6.32
CA LEU A 28 -9.55 4.60 5.93
C LEU A 28 -10.37 3.64 6.79
N GLY A 29 -9.83 2.46 7.11
CA GLY A 29 -10.48 1.47 7.97
C GLY A 29 -10.72 1.99 9.38
N LEU A 30 -9.72 2.64 9.97
CA LEU A 30 -9.85 3.29 11.28
C LEU A 30 -10.90 4.41 11.25
N ALA A 31 -10.85 5.28 10.24
CA ALA A 31 -11.78 6.41 10.13
C ALA A 31 -13.23 5.94 9.94
N LEU A 32 -13.48 5.03 8.99
CA LEU A 32 -14.82 4.49 8.74
C LEU A 32 -15.33 3.69 9.93
N GLY A 33 -14.47 2.89 10.58
CA GLY A 33 -14.81 2.17 11.79
C GLY A 33 -15.21 3.12 12.92
N ALA A 34 -14.38 4.12 13.23
CA ALA A 34 -14.70 5.10 14.26
C ALA A 34 -16.02 5.83 13.98
N LEU A 35 -16.23 6.31 12.76
CA LEU A 35 -17.48 6.97 12.34
C LEU A 35 -18.70 6.06 12.49
N THR A 36 -18.55 4.78 12.14
CA THR A 36 -19.61 3.78 12.32
C THR A 36 -19.92 3.58 13.81
N GLY A 37 -18.89 3.48 14.66
CA GLY A 37 -19.07 3.37 16.11
C GLY A 37 -19.77 4.58 16.72
N LEU A 38 -19.44 5.80 16.27
CA LEU A 38 -20.14 7.02 16.67
C LEU A 38 -21.61 7.00 16.25
N ALA A 39 -21.90 6.62 15.00
CA ALA A 39 -23.27 6.50 14.51
C ALA A 39 -24.06 5.48 15.34
N VAL A 40 -23.47 4.31 15.63
CA VAL A 40 -24.08 3.29 16.48
C VAL A 40 -24.40 3.84 17.85
N ALA A 41 -23.46 4.54 18.51
CA ALA A 41 -23.70 5.10 19.84
C ALA A 41 -24.86 6.11 19.86
N VAL A 42 -24.95 6.97 18.84
CA VAL A 42 -26.09 7.92 18.70
C VAL A 42 -27.40 7.16 18.51
N THR A 43 -27.44 6.14 17.64
CA THR A 43 -28.65 5.35 17.41
C THR A 43 -29.12 4.60 18.65
N LEU A 44 -28.19 4.10 19.48
CA LEU A 44 -28.54 3.41 20.74
C LEU A 44 -29.16 4.37 21.76
N HIS A 45 -28.70 5.61 21.83
CA HIS A 45 -29.25 6.61 22.76
C HIS A 45 -30.53 7.28 22.24
N ALA A 46 -30.80 7.20 20.94
CA ALA A 46 -32.04 7.66 20.34
C ALA A 46 -33.20 6.67 20.52
N GLY A 47 -32.91 5.42 20.89
CA GLY A 47 -33.93 4.39 21.16
C GLY A 47 -34.53 4.47 22.56
N ASP A 48 -35.56 3.66 22.80
CA ASP A 48 -36.34 3.66 24.06
C ASP A 48 -35.59 3.06 25.26
N ALA A 49 -34.47 2.38 25.01
CA ALA A 49 -33.69 1.67 26.03
C ALA A 49 -32.20 2.07 25.93
N PRO A 50 -31.77 3.12 26.67
CA PRO A 50 -30.38 3.53 26.66
C PRO A 50 -29.48 2.45 27.30
N PRO A 51 -28.22 2.34 26.86
CA PRO A 51 -27.28 1.38 27.42
C PRO A 51 -27.10 1.59 28.93
N LEU A 52 -27.04 0.49 29.69
CA LEU A 52 -26.84 0.52 31.14
C LEU A 52 -25.43 0.01 31.49
N ASP A 53 -24.82 0.62 32.50
CA ASP A 53 -23.58 0.14 33.10
C ASP A 53 -23.83 -1.22 33.75
N PRO A 54 -23.10 -2.29 33.34
CA PRO A 54 -23.27 -3.62 33.91
C PRO A 54 -23.01 -3.72 35.42
N SER A 55 -22.21 -2.79 35.96
CA SER A 55 -21.78 -2.83 37.36
C SER A 55 -22.73 -2.07 38.30
N THR A 56 -23.35 -0.99 37.84
CA THR A 56 -24.20 -0.12 38.66
C THR A 56 -25.68 -0.13 38.25
N GLY A 57 -26.00 -0.59 37.04
CA GLY A 57 -27.34 -0.50 36.45
C GLY A 57 -27.75 0.92 36.04
N ALA A 58 -26.87 1.91 36.20
CA ALA A 58 -27.14 3.29 35.82
C ALA A 58 -27.01 3.48 34.29
N PRO A 59 -27.75 4.42 33.68
CA PRO A 59 -27.60 4.74 32.26
C PRO A 59 -26.19 5.24 31.94
N LEU A 60 -25.57 4.67 30.90
CA LEU A 60 -24.31 5.19 30.36
C LEU A 60 -24.53 6.56 29.72
N SER A 61 -23.50 7.41 29.79
CA SER A 61 -23.52 8.66 29.05
C SER A 61 -23.27 8.40 27.56
N VAL A 62 -23.87 9.25 26.71
CA VAL A 62 -23.66 9.23 25.25
C VAL A 62 -22.17 9.26 24.91
N GLY A 63 -21.41 10.14 25.59
CA GLY A 63 -19.97 10.28 25.36
C GLY A 63 -19.17 9.02 25.68
N SER A 64 -19.47 8.35 26.80
CA SER A 64 -18.79 7.09 27.17
C SER A 64 -19.07 5.97 26.17
N THR A 65 -20.32 5.81 25.77
CA THR A 65 -20.72 4.80 24.77
C THR A 65 -20.13 5.12 23.41
N ALA A 66 -20.14 6.39 22.99
CA ALA A 66 -19.56 6.84 21.73
C ALA A 66 -18.05 6.60 21.66
N GLY A 67 -17.32 6.93 22.73
CA GLY A 67 -15.88 6.68 22.81
C GLY A 67 -15.55 5.19 22.71
N MET A 68 -16.25 4.35 23.49
CA MET A 68 -16.03 2.90 23.47
C MET A 68 -16.40 2.29 22.11
N ALA A 69 -17.56 2.63 21.57
CA ALA A 69 -18.00 2.15 20.27
C ALA A 69 -17.06 2.59 19.15
N ALA A 70 -16.63 3.85 19.13
CA ALA A 70 -15.66 4.33 18.16
C ALA A 70 -14.34 3.52 18.20
N LEU A 71 -13.81 3.24 19.39
CA LEU A 71 -12.59 2.43 19.54
C LEU A 71 -12.78 1.00 19.03
N VAL A 72 -13.86 0.33 19.45
CA VAL A 72 -14.14 -1.06 19.04
C VAL A 72 -14.32 -1.16 17.53
N PHE A 73 -15.14 -0.29 16.94
CA PHE A 73 -15.39 -0.31 15.51
C PHE A 73 -14.18 0.17 14.70
N ALA A 74 -13.35 1.10 15.22
CA ALA A 74 -12.09 1.46 14.58
C ALA A 74 -11.13 0.25 14.50
N LEU A 75 -10.99 -0.52 15.58
CA LEU A 75 -10.18 -1.74 15.58
C LEU A 75 -10.72 -2.79 14.61
N ALA A 76 -12.05 -3.00 14.59
CA ALA A 76 -12.68 -3.89 13.62
C ALA A 76 -12.47 -3.41 12.17
N GLY A 77 -12.63 -2.12 11.91
CA GLY A 77 -12.39 -1.48 10.62
C GLY A 77 -10.94 -1.59 10.17
N LEU A 78 -9.98 -1.46 11.10
CA LEU A 78 -8.55 -1.69 10.84
C LEU A 78 -8.29 -3.12 10.37
N VAL A 79 -8.85 -4.12 11.06
CA VAL A 79 -8.69 -5.53 10.69
C VAL A 79 -9.30 -5.79 9.32
N LEU A 80 -10.52 -5.30 9.07
CA LEU A 80 -11.18 -5.45 7.76
C LEU A 80 -10.39 -4.79 6.63
N ALA A 81 -9.88 -3.57 6.85
CA ALA A 81 -9.09 -2.88 5.85
C ALA A 81 -7.74 -3.58 5.58
N ALA A 82 -7.11 -4.14 6.62
CA ALA A 82 -5.91 -4.96 6.46
C ALA A 82 -6.20 -6.22 5.63
N LEU A 83 -7.33 -6.90 5.87
CA LEU A 83 -7.75 -8.06 5.08
C LEU A 83 -7.99 -7.67 3.61
N VAL A 84 -8.69 -6.57 3.36
CA VAL A 84 -8.90 -6.04 2.00
C VAL A 84 -7.56 -5.73 1.33
N TRP A 85 -6.64 -5.10 2.05
CA TRP A 85 -5.30 -4.83 1.54
C TRP A 85 -4.55 -6.12 1.17
N ILE A 86 -4.59 -7.17 2.01
CA ILE A 86 -3.96 -8.47 1.72
C ILE A 86 -4.54 -9.08 0.43
N VAL A 87 -5.86 -9.01 0.25
CA VAL A 87 -6.52 -9.51 -0.97
C VAL A 87 -6.05 -8.73 -2.20
N LEU A 88 -5.97 -7.40 -2.10
CA LEU A 88 -5.49 -6.54 -3.19
C LEU A 88 -4.00 -6.72 -3.48
N ASP A 89 -3.15 -6.90 -2.46
CA ASP A 89 -1.74 -7.24 -2.64
C ASP A 89 -1.60 -8.56 -3.41
N ARG A 90 -2.39 -9.57 -3.05
CA ARG A 90 -2.38 -10.88 -3.70
C ARG A 90 -2.84 -10.82 -5.16
N LEU A 91 -3.85 -10.00 -5.46
CA LEU A 91 -4.31 -9.77 -6.82
C LEU A 91 -3.29 -8.97 -7.64
N SER A 92 -2.67 -7.94 -7.05
CA SER A 92 -1.62 -7.14 -7.69
C SER A 92 -0.42 -7.99 -8.12
N ARG A 93 -0.02 -8.98 -7.29
CA ARG A 93 1.05 -9.93 -7.64
C ARG A 93 0.78 -10.73 -8.91
N ARG A 94 -0.48 -10.97 -9.27
CA ARG A 94 -0.84 -11.71 -10.49
C ARG A 94 -0.71 -10.86 -11.76
N SER A 95 -0.86 -9.54 -11.65
CA SER A 95 -0.78 -8.59 -12.78
C SER A 95 0.61 -7.97 -12.96
N ALA A 96 1.65 -8.56 -12.38
CA ALA A 96 3.00 -8.03 -12.45
C ALA A 96 3.61 -8.25 -13.83
N SER A 97 3.31 -7.36 -14.77
CA SER A 97 3.92 -7.26 -16.10
C SER A 97 5.43 -7.04 -15.97
N ALA A 98 6.22 -7.88 -16.64
CA ALA A 98 7.65 -7.68 -16.77
C ALA A 98 7.88 -6.60 -17.82
N TYR A 99 8.56 -5.51 -17.44
CA TYR A 99 9.04 -4.52 -18.40
C TYR A 99 10.49 -4.87 -18.74
N VAL A 100 10.81 -4.90 -20.04
CA VAL A 100 12.20 -5.02 -20.52
C VAL A 100 12.74 -3.60 -20.62
N LEU A 101 13.81 -3.29 -19.89
CA LEU A 101 14.54 -2.04 -20.12
C LEU A 101 15.65 -2.34 -21.12
N GLU A 102 15.55 -1.70 -22.28
CA GLU A 102 16.57 -1.73 -23.31
C GLU A 102 17.21 -0.34 -23.38
N PRO A 103 18.53 -0.20 -23.19
CA PRO A 103 19.21 1.06 -23.42
C PRO A 103 19.08 1.43 -24.90
N THR A 104 18.33 2.49 -25.20
CA THR A 104 18.20 3.01 -26.57
C THR A 104 18.98 4.32 -26.71
N ASP A 105 19.71 4.47 -27.81
CA ASP A 105 20.47 5.68 -28.12
C ASP A 105 19.60 6.76 -28.77
N ASP A 106 18.43 6.40 -29.33
CA ASP A 106 17.47 7.34 -29.91
C ASP A 106 16.30 7.61 -28.93
N PRO A 107 16.19 8.84 -28.38
CA PRO A 107 15.14 9.19 -27.44
C PRO A 107 13.71 9.14 -28.03
N ASN A 108 13.55 9.06 -29.35
CA ASN A 108 12.24 8.92 -29.99
C ASN A 108 11.77 7.46 -30.08
N ASP A 109 12.66 6.49 -29.85
CA ASP A 109 12.35 5.06 -29.89
C ASP A 109 12.00 4.48 -28.50
N ALA A 110 12.01 5.34 -27.47
CA ALA A 110 11.71 4.96 -26.09
C ALA A 110 10.20 5.08 -25.79
N ASP A 111 9.57 3.97 -25.40
CA ASP A 111 8.18 3.96 -24.88
C ASP A 111 8.02 4.81 -23.61
N VAL A 112 9.08 4.90 -22.80
CA VAL A 112 9.13 5.69 -21.56
C VAL A 112 10.48 6.38 -21.46
N ARG A 113 10.48 7.70 -21.38
CA ARG A 113 11.68 8.51 -21.13
C ARG A 113 11.93 8.59 -19.62
N LEU A 114 13.07 8.07 -19.18
CA LEU A 114 13.60 8.31 -17.83
C LEU A 114 14.76 9.30 -17.95
N SER A 115 14.64 10.46 -17.31
CA SER A 115 15.74 11.41 -17.25
C SER A 115 16.85 10.88 -16.32
N ARG A 116 18.09 11.31 -16.57
CA ARG A 116 19.26 10.90 -15.78
C ARG A 116 19.10 11.25 -14.30
N ASP A 117 18.45 12.38 -14.01
CA ASP A 117 18.17 12.86 -12.66
C ASP A 117 17.11 11.99 -11.95
N GLU A 118 16.07 11.56 -12.68
CA GLU A 118 15.08 10.60 -12.16
C GLU A 118 15.70 9.23 -11.88
N MET A 119 16.67 8.80 -12.69
CA MET A 119 17.40 7.55 -12.52
C MET A 119 18.28 7.58 -11.26
N HIS A 120 18.95 8.71 -10.98
CA HIS A 120 19.66 8.94 -9.72
C HIS A 120 18.72 8.90 -8.51
N GLN A 121 17.59 9.61 -8.58
CA GLN A 121 16.59 9.60 -7.51
C GLN A 121 15.98 8.20 -7.28
N TRP A 122 15.81 7.41 -8.33
CA TRP A 122 15.32 6.04 -8.24
C TRP A 122 16.34 5.10 -7.58
N ASN A 123 17.61 5.21 -7.95
CA ASN A 123 18.71 4.46 -7.32
C ASN A 123 18.87 4.84 -5.85
N ASP A 124 18.76 6.11 -5.50
CA ASP A 124 18.87 6.55 -4.10
C ASP A 124 17.69 6.07 -3.25
N ARG A 125 16.49 5.97 -3.86
CA ARG A 125 15.26 5.56 -3.17
C ARG A 125 15.15 4.05 -2.97
N TRP A 126 15.72 3.24 -3.86
CA TRP A 126 15.52 1.78 -3.90
C TRP A 126 16.80 0.95 -4.02
N GLY A 127 17.97 1.58 -3.92
CA GLY A 127 19.27 1.09 -4.38
C GLY A 127 19.54 -0.40 -4.17
N THR A 128 19.55 -1.14 -5.28
CA THR A 128 20.51 -2.22 -5.51
C THR A 128 21.88 -1.57 -5.68
N GLU A 129 22.84 -1.90 -4.82
CA GLU A 129 24.25 -1.52 -5.02
C GLU A 129 24.66 -1.81 -6.47
N PRO A 130 25.36 -0.89 -7.16
CA PRO A 130 25.99 -1.22 -8.42
C PRO A 130 26.93 -2.39 -8.14
N SER A 131 26.62 -3.56 -8.71
CA SER A 131 27.44 -4.76 -8.60
C SER A 131 28.89 -4.35 -8.79
N ARG A 132 29.63 -4.44 -7.69
CA ARG A 132 31.04 -4.10 -7.59
C ARG A 132 31.74 -4.74 -8.78
N LYS A 133 32.46 -3.92 -9.55
CA LYS A 133 33.30 -4.38 -10.65
C LYS A 133 34.20 -5.49 -10.12
N ASP A 134 34.04 -6.71 -10.65
CA ASP A 134 35.04 -7.75 -10.51
C ASP A 134 36.24 -7.35 -11.36
N THR A 135 37.11 -6.57 -10.74
CA THR A 135 38.50 -6.44 -11.13
C THR A 135 39.18 -7.77 -10.80
N HIS A 136 39.35 -8.66 -11.77
CA HIS A 136 40.40 -9.67 -11.69
C HIS A 136 41.01 -9.96 -13.07
N GLN A 137 42.22 -9.41 -13.22
CA GLN A 137 43.41 -9.87 -13.97
C GLN A 137 43.36 -9.89 -15.50
#